data_AF-W6XMR3-F1
#
_entry.id   AF-W6XMR3-F1
#
_cell.length_a   1.000
_cell.length_b   1.000
_cell.length_c   1.000
_cell.angle_alpha   90.00
_cell.angle_beta   90.00
_cell.angle_gamma   90.00
#
_symmetry.space_group_name_H-M   'P 1'
#
loop_
_entity.id
_entity.type
_entity.pdbx_description
1 polymer ?
#
loop_
_entity_poly.entity_id
_entity_poly.type
_entity_poly.pdbx_seq_one_letter_code
_entity_poly.pdbx_strand_id
1 'polypeptide(L)'
;MCHRFMALTDYNGRPTPMDAILRLRAFGFKIRYTTNAEGVVDWVGDTLLYGQIQFSMAQLRIMVHGMIASTRQDMLKQLLLLQLDAEGEVMPGTTPCPAIYWDKLVDNAAAQQVGWSFMEDPRNHQATSVGDPKRWLIERIQQEKTLRHAFADAAASRVAMAEGGRLVWVKARIQAYGRAVREARHALAVLVHMTGGAPPRGSELLTIRFQNNAQGNRRGIFIEDG
;
A
#
# COMPACT_ATOMS: atom_id res chain seq x y z
N MET A 1 26.92 6.99 32.08
CA MET A 1 27.03 5.99 31.00
C MET A 1 25.63 5.64 30.54
N CYS A 2 25.20 6.14 29.38
CA CYS A 2 23.89 5.83 28.81
C CYS A 2 24.14 5.05 27.53
N HIS A 3 23.75 3.76 27.51
CA HIS A 3 23.79 2.95 26.30
C HIS A 3 22.77 3.52 25.31
N ARG A 4 23.24 4.40 24.42
CA ARG A 4 22.48 4.87 23.26
C ARG A 4 22.37 3.70 22.28
N PHE A 5 21.22 3.04 22.26
CA PHE A 5 20.80 2.25 21.12
C PHE A 5 20.78 3.17 19.89
N MET A 6 21.33 2.69 18.77
CA MET A 6 21.31 3.38 17.47
C MET A 6 19.86 3.74 17.08
N ALA A 7 19.43 4.95 17.41
CA ALA A 7 18.28 5.57 16.77
C ALA A 7 18.78 6.12 15.43
N LEU A 8 18.25 5.62 14.31
CA LEU A 8 18.51 6.08 12.93
C LEU A 8 17.92 7.48 12.62
N THR A 9 17.78 8.29 13.66
CA THR A 9 17.31 9.68 13.64
C THR A 9 17.85 10.34 14.91
N ASP A 10 19.04 10.92 14.83
CA ASP A 10 19.47 11.87 15.85
C ASP A 10 18.80 13.25 15.61
N TYR A 11 18.71 14.00 16.71
CA TYR A 11 18.05 15.30 16.90
C TYR A 11 18.21 16.28 15.70
N ASN A 12 17.11 16.97 15.36
CA ASN A 12 16.87 17.87 14.19
C ASN A 12 16.33 17.23 12.89
N GLY A 13 16.02 15.92 12.88
CA GLY A 13 14.92 15.37 12.09
C GLY A 13 15.06 15.37 10.56
N ARG A 14 16.21 15.74 10.00
CA ARG A 14 16.48 15.60 8.57
C ARG A 14 17.30 14.34 8.32
N PRO A 15 16.69 13.30 7.73
CA PRO A 15 17.40 12.06 7.45
C PRO A 15 18.54 12.30 6.46
N THR A 16 19.72 11.79 6.81
CA THR A 16 20.92 11.87 5.98
C THR A 16 20.95 10.72 4.96
N PRO A 17 21.71 10.84 3.86
CA PRO A 17 21.99 9.71 2.98
C PRO A 17 22.57 8.49 3.73
N MET A 18 23.36 8.73 4.78
CA MET A 18 23.89 7.68 5.64
C MET A 18 22.79 6.91 6.39
N ASP A 19 21.74 7.59 6.86
CA ASP A 19 20.60 6.92 7.50
C ASP A 19 19.88 5.98 6.53
N ALA A 20 19.77 6.35 5.25
CA ALA A 20 19.20 5.49 4.22
C ALA A 20 20.06 4.25 3.97
N ILE A 21 21.39 4.43 3.85
CA ILE A 21 22.34 3.31 3.66
C ILE A 21 22.29 2.37 4.87
N LEU A 22 22.30 2.89 6.09
CA LEU A 22 22.25 2.08 7.31
C LEU A 22 20.92 1.34 7.45
N ARG A 23 19.79 1.97 7.07
CA ARG A 23 18.47 1.29 7.01
C ARG A 23 18.48 0.13 6.01
N LEU A 24 19.00 0.36 4.80
CA LEU A 24 19.11 -0.68 3.76
C LEU A 24 20.02 -1.83 4.22
N ARG A 25 21.14 -1.52 4.87
CA ARG A 25 22.05 -2.53 5.45
C ARG A 25 21.37 -3.35 6.54
N ALA A 26 20.68 -2.72 7.49
CA ALA A 26 19.96 -3.43 8.55
C ALA A 26 18.86 -4.34 7.97
N PHE A 27 18.17 -3.87 6.93
CA PHE A 27 17.19 -4.65 6.20
C PHE A 27 17.81 -5.86 5.49
N GLY A 28 18.93 -5.67 4.80
CA GLY A 28 19.68 -6.75 4.15
C GLY A 28 20.19 -7.80 5.14
N PHE A 29 20.66 -7.39 6.32
CA PHE A 29 21.00 -8.32 7.39
C PHE A 29 19.79 -9.12 7.87
N LYS A 30 18.64 -8.47 8.07
CA LYS A 30 17.41 -9.17 8.46
C LYS A 30 17.05 -10.25 7.45
N ILE A 31 17.09 -9.93 6.15
CA ILE A 31 16.86 -10.92 5.08
C ILE A 31 17.86 -12.06 5.22
N ARG A 32 19.16 -11.79 5.25
CA ARG A 32 20.20 -12.84 5.35
C ARG A 32 20.01 -13.77 6.55
N TYR A 33 19.58 -13.25 7.70
CA TYR A 33 19.39 -14.06 8.91
C TYR A 33 18.01 -14.74 9.01
N THR A 34 17.04 -14.38 8.16
CA THR A 34 15.67 -14.95 8.20
C THR A 34 15.29 -15.73 6.94
N THR A 35 16.05 -15.58 5.84
CA THR A 35 15.88 -16.37 4.62
C THR A 35 16.50 -17.76 4.83
N ASN A 36 15.71 -18.80 4.61
CA ASN A 36 16.13 -20.20 4.76
C ASN A 36 17.23 -20.58 3.74
N ALA A 37 18.12 -21.49 4.13
CA ALA A 37 19.18 -22.03 3.28
C ALA A 37 18.62 -22.95 2.18
N GLU A 38 19.40 -23.17 1.11
CA GLU A 38 19.05 -23.91 -0.13
C GLU A 38 18.62 -25.39 0.06
N GLY A 39 18.58 -25.94 1.27
CA GLY A 39 18.23 -27.35 1.54
C GLY A 39 16.79 -27.62 2.01
N VAL A 40 15.90 -26.63 2.08
CA VAL A 40 14.54 -26.78 2.65
C VAL A 40 13.45 -26.91 1.58
N VAL A 41 13.79 -26.70 0.31
CA VAL A 41 12.87 -26.83 -0.83
C VAL A 41 13.30 -28.02 -1.67
N ASP A 42 12.41 -28.99 -1.85
CA ASP A 42 12.62 -30.12 -2.75
C ASP A 42 11.46 -30.23 -3.74
N TRP A 43 11.74 -30.78 -4.92
CA TRP A 43 10.79 -30.94 -6.02
C TRP A 43 10.67 -32.40 -6.40
N VAL A 44 9.46 -32.95 -6.28
CA VAL A 44 9.14 -34.30 -6.75
C VAL A 44 8.07 -34.18 -7.83
N GLY A 45 8.50 -34.19 -9.09
CA GLY A 45 7.60 -34.00 -10.23
C GLY A 45 6.89 -32.65 -10.19
N ASP A 46 5.56 -32.66 -10.13
CA ASP A 46 4.71 -31.46 -10.03
C ASP A 46 4.47 -30.98 -8.59
N THR A 47 5.13 -31.59 -7.61
CA THR A 47 4.89 -31.34 -6.19
C THR A 47 6.11 -30.70 -5.52
N LEU A 48 5.88 -29.57 -4.86
CA LEU A 48 6.88 -28.87 -4.06
C LEU A 48 6.78 -29.31 -2.59
N LEU A 49 7.93 -29.65 -2.02
CA LEU A 49 8.12 -29.95 -0.62
C LEU A 49 8.81 -28.77 0.04
N TYR A 50 8.18 -28.19 1.05
CA TYR A 50 8.72 -27.11 1.85
C TYR A 50 8.57 -27.42 3.34
N GLY A 51 9.65 -27.86 3.97
CA GLY A 51 9.64 -28.29 5.37
C GLY A 51 8.66 -29.46 5.59
N GLN A 52 7.54 -29.20 6.28
CA GLN A 52 6.48 -30.19 6.57
C GLN A 52 5.25 -30.03 5.65
N ILE A 53 5.33 -29.13 4.66
CA ILE A 53 4.21 -28.81 3.77
C ILE A 53 4.53 -29.36 2.38
N GLN A 54 3.56 -30.05 1.79
CA GLN A 54 3.63 -30.58 0.44
C GLN A 54 2.45 -30.05 -0.36
N PHE A 55 2.69 -29.47 -1.53
CA PHE A 55 1.62 -29.04 -2.42
C PHE A 55 1.99 -29.13 -3.90
N SER A 56 1.00 -29.41 -4.74
CA SER A 56 1.18 -29.46 -6.20
C SER A 56 1.16 -28.06 -6.82
N MET A 57 1.67 -27.93 -8.05
CA MET A 57 1.56 -26.67 -8.80
C MET A 57 0.12 -26.29 -9.12
N ALA A 58 -0.80 -27.26 -9.21
CA ALA A 58 -2.24 -26.98 -9.34
C ALA A 58 -2.79 -26.32 -8.06
N GLN A 59 -2.42 -26.85 -6.88
CA GLN A 59 -2.81 -26.26 -5.59
C GLN A 59 -2.21 -24.86 -5.41
N LEU A 60 -0.94 -24.67 -5.80
CA LEU A 60 -0.31 -23.35 -5.77
C LEU A 60 -1.05 -22.34 -6.64
N ARG A 61 -1.44 -22.72 -7.86
CA ARG A 61 -2.22 -21.85 -8.77
C ARG A 61 -3.57 -21.48 -8.17
N ILE A 62 -4.30 -22.44 -7.59
CA ILE A 62 -5.57 -22.20 -6.90
C ILE A 62 -5.37 -21.22 -5.73
N MET A 63 -4.33 -21.42 -4.93
CA MET A 63 -4.00 -20.53 -3.80
C MET A 63 -3.72 -19.10 -4.29
N VAL A 64 -2.95 -18.93 -5.36
CA VAL A 64 -2.67 -17.60 -5.94
C VAL A 64 -3.96 -16.95 -6.45
N HIS A 65 -4.81 -17.67 -7.18
CA HIS A 65 -6.11 -17.13 -7.62
C HIS A 65 -7.01 -16.73 -6.43
N GLY A 66 -7.06 -17.56 -5.39
CA GLY A 66 -7.78 -17.22 -4.16
C GLY A 66 -7.22 -15.97 -3.48
N MET A 67 -5.89 -15.84 -3.42
CA MET A 67 -5.25 -14.65 -2.87
C MET A 67 -5.57 -13.39 -3.70
N ILE A 68 -5.60 -13.47 -5.04
CA ILE A 68 -6.00 -12.35 -5.90
C ILE A 68 -7.43 -11.92 -5.58
N ALA A 69 -8.37 -12.87 -5.52
CA ALA A 69 -9.78 -12.59 -5.26
C ALA A 69 -9.98 -11.94 -3.87
N SER A 70 -9.41 -12.55 -2.82
CA SER A 70 -9.51 -12.02 -1.46
C SER A 70 -8.85 -10.65 -1.32
N THR A 71 -7.68 -10.46 -1.93
CA THR A 71 -6.98 -9.15 -1.89
C THR A 71 -7.80 -8.07 -2.59
N ARG A 72 -8.42 -8.38 -3.74
CA ARG A 72 -9.33 -7.45 -4.42
C ARG A 72 -10.50 -7.06 -3.52
N GLN A 73 -11.17 -8.02 -2.89
CA GLN A 73 -12.29 -7.76 -1.98
C GLN A 73 -11.86 -6.94 -0.77
N ASP A 74 -10.73 -7.27 -0.14
CA ASP A 74 -10.19 -6.53 1.01
C ASP A 74 -9.80 -5.10 0.63
N MET A 75 -9.21 -4.88 -0.55
CA MET A 75 -8.92 -3.54 -1.05
C MET A 75 -10.21 -2.73 -1.26
N LEU A 76 -11.24 -3.31 -1.88
CA LEU A 76 -12.52 -2.61 -2.09
C LEU A 76 -13.21 -2.29 -0.75
N LYS A 77 -13.26 -3.25 0.17
CA LYS A 77 -14.00 -3.12 1.44
C LYS A 77 -13.23 -2.33 2.50
N GLN A 78 -11.96 -2.63 2.72
CA GLN A 78 -11.19 -2.08 3.85
C GLN A 78 -10.45 -0.79 3.49
N LEU A 79 -9.97 -0.67 2.25
CA LEU A 79 -9.22 0.52 1.80
C LEU A 79 -10.15 1.52 1.12
N LEU A 80 -10.93 1.07 0.13
CA LEU A 80 -11.85 1.95 -0.57
C LEU A 80 -13.17 2.16 0.17
N LEU A 81 -13.44 1.41 1.25
CA LEU A 81 -14.64 1.53 2.10
C LEU A 81 -15.95 1.31 1.34
N LEU A 82 -15.93 0.46 0.31
CA LEU A 82 -17.11 0.11 -0.47
C LEU A 82 -17.91 -0.99 0.24
N GLN A 83 -19.22 -0.99 0.01
CA GLN A 83 -20.08 -2.09 0.46
C GLN A 83 -20.09 -3.17 -0.61
N LEU A 84 -19.84 -4.40 -0.19
CA LEU A 84 -19.82 -5.57 -1.06
C LEU A 84 -21.02 -6.47 -0.74
N ASP A 85 -21.54 -7.15 -1.76
CA ASP A 85 -22.53 -8.22 -1.60
C ASP A 85 -21.88 -9.53 -1.12
N ALA A 86 -22.65 -10.63 -1.09
CA ALA A 86 -22.16 -11.94 -0.65
C ALA A 86 -21.13 -12.53 -1.62
N GLU A 87 -21.19 -12.13 -2.88
CA GLU A 87 -20.33 -12.53 -3.98
C GLU A 87 -19.03 -11.69 -4.02
N GLY A 88 -18.98 -10.60 -3.26
CA GLY A 88 -17.84 -9.70 -3.15
C GLY A 88 -17.77 -8.62 -4.23
N GLU A 89 -18.87 -8.40 -4.95
CA GLU A 89 -19.03 -7.32 -5.91
C GLU A 89 -19.62 -6.07 -5.24
N VAL A 90 -19.39 -4.91 -5.85
CA VAL A 90 -19.80 -3.63 -5.27
C VAL A 90 -21.32 -3.48 -5.38
N MET A 91 -22.00 -3.30 -4.25
CA MET A 91 -23.45 -3.20 -4.23
C MET A 91 -23.96 -1.98 -5.03
N PRO A 92 -25.00 -2.15 -5.89
CA PRO A 92 -25.60 -1.06 -6.63
C PRO A 92 -26.24 -0.06 -5.67
N GLY A 93 -25.88 1.23 -5.81
CA GLY A 93 -26.28 2.31 -4.90
C GLY A 93 -25.17 2.80 -3.97
N THR A 94 -24.01 2.13 -3.94
CA THR A 94 -22.79 2.67 -3.31
C THR A 94 -22.12 3.71 -4.22
N THR A 95 -21.42 4.68 -3.63
CA THR A 95 -20.56 5.62 -4.38
C THR A 95 -19.62 4.84 -5.31
N PRO A 96 -19.63 5.11 -6.63
CA PRO A 96 -18.82 4.36 -7.58
C PRO A 96 -17.33 4.56 -7.28
N CYS A 97 -16.54 3.51 -7.52
CA CYS A 97 -15.09 3.62 -7.48
C CYS A 97 -14.62 4.60 -8.57
N PRO A 98 -13.67 5.51 -8.28
CA PRO A 98 -13.12 6.38 -9.30
C PRO A 98 -12.52 5.54 -10.44
N ALA A 99 -12.99 5.76 -11.65
CA ALA A 99 -12.37 5.23 -12.85
C ALA A 99 -11.01 5.92 -13.07
N ILE A 100 -10.02 5.12 -13.46
CA ILE A 100 -8.69 5.54 -13.91
C ILE A 100 -8.64 5.29 -15.41
N TYR A 101 -8.45 6.35 -16.20
CA TYR A 101 -8.24 6.30 -17.64
C TYR A 101 -6.75 6.08 -17.88
N TRP A 102 -6.35 4.82 -17.94
CA TRP A 102 -4.94 4.45 -18.07
C TRP A 102 -4.32 5.09 -19.32
N ASP A 103 -5.07 5.11 -20.43
CA ASP A 103 -4.81 5.71 -21.76
C ASP A 103 -4.45 7.21 -21.77
N LYS A 104 -4.59 7.86 -20.62
CA LYS A 104 -4.34 9.30 -20.45
C LYS A 104 -3.25 9.60 -19.44
N LEU A 105 -2.72 8.58 -18.77
CA LEU A 105 -1.71 8.77 -17.74
C LEU A 105 -0.36 9.03 -18.38
N VAL A 106 0.14 10.24 -18.21
CA VAL A 106 1.48 10.60 -18.63
C VAL A 106 2.40 10.63 -17.43
N ASP A 107 3.59 10.06 -17.54
CA ASP A 107 4.61 10.19 -16.51
C ASP A 107 5.78 11.08 -16.95
N ASN A 108 6.34 11.82 -15.99
CA ASN A 108 7.66 12.42 -16.09
C ASN A 108 8.59 11.69 -15.11
N ALA A 109 9.30 10.68 -15.61
CA ALA A 109 10.25 9.88 -14.84
C ALA A 109 11.51 10.67 -14.39
N ALA A 110 11.80 11.81 -15.04
CA ALA A 110 12.95 12.65 -14.70
C ALA A 110 12.69 13.57 -13.50
N ALA A 111 11.43 13.78 -13.11
CA ALA A 111 11.09 14.70 -12.03
C ALA A 111 11.57 14.18 -10.66
N GLN A 112 12.38 15.00 -9.99
CA GLN A 112 13.04 14.69 -8.72
C GLN A 112 12.42 15.37 -7.51
N GLN A 113 11.30 16.08 -7.69
CA GLN A 113 10.64 16.83 -6.63
C GLN A 113 10.19 15.88 -5.50
N VAL A 114 10.32 16.33 -4.26
CA VAL A 114 9.87 15.57 -3.09
C VAL A 114 8.36 15.45 -3.12
N GLY A 115 7.84 14.24 -2.91
CA GLY A 115 6.40 13.95 -3.01
C GLY A 115 5.90 13.72 -4.43
N TRP A 116 6.76 13.83 -5.45
CA TRP A 116 6.37 13.58 -6.83
C TRP A 116 5.94 12.14 -7.08
N SER A 117 4.73 11.97 -7.58
CA SER A 117 4.15 10.76 -8.17
C SER A 117 3.61 11.16 -9.56
N PHE A 118 3.37 10.21 -10.47
CA PHE A 118 2.73 10.55 -11.74
C PHE A 118 1.35 11.21 -11.53
N MET A 119 0.66 10.93 -10.41
CA MET A 119 -0.59 11.60 -10.03
C MET A 119 -0.44 13.10 -9.71
N GLU A 120 0.79 13.61 -9.55
CA GLU A 120 1.05 15.05 -9.38
C GLU A 120 1.23 15.79 -10.71
N ASP A 121 1.31 15.06 -11.82
CA ASP A 121 1.49 15.67 -13.13
C ASP A 121 0.22 16.43 -13.55
N PRO A 122 0.31 17.72 -13.90
CA PRO A 122 -0.86 18.49 -14.33
C PRO A 122 -1.61 17.89 -15.53
N ARG A 123 -0.92 17.11 -16.36
CA ARG A 123 -1.52 16.41 -17.52
C ARG A 123 -2.49 15.30 -17.09
N ASN A 124 -2.33 14.78 -15.88
CA ASN A 124 -3.13 13.68 -15.35
C ASN A 124 -4.39 14.13 -14.60
N HIS A 125 -4.72 15.44 -14.60
CA HIS A 125 -5.94 15.94 -13.98
C HIS A 125 -7.23 15.31 -14.55
N GLN A 126 -7.21 14.89 -15.81
CA GLN A 126 -8.34 14.20 -16.47
C GLN A 126 -8.15 12.69 -16.58
N ALA A 127 -7.08 12.14 -16.01
CA ALA A 127 -6.81 10.71 -16.02
C ALA A 127 -7.67 9.96 -14.98
N THR A 128 -8.41 10.68 -14.16
CA THR A 128 -9.39 10.11 -13.22
C THR A 128 -10.76 10.74 -13.40
N SER A 129 -11.80 9.97 -13.12
CA SER A 129 -13.19 10.47 -13.09
C SER A 129 -13.49 11.48 -11.96
N VAL A 130 -12.53 11.72 -11.06
CA VAL A 130 -12.66 12.62 -9.91
C VAL A 130 -11.70 13.80 -10.04
N GLY A 131 -12.11 14.98 -9.59
CA GLY A 131 -11.32 16.22 -9.70
C GLY A 131 -10.10 16.27 -8.78
N ASP A 132 -10.19 15.72 -7.55
CA ASP A 132 -9.06 15.59 -6.62
C ASP A 132 -8.96 14.14 -6.11
N PRO A 133 -8.17 13.28 -6.77
CA PRO A 133 -8.00 11.87 -6.38
C PRO A 133 -7.51 11.68 -4.94
N LYS A 134 -6.71 12.61 -4.40
CA LYS A 134 -6.15 12.50 -3.05
C LYS A 134 -7.19 12.74 -1.98
N ARG A 135 -8.13 13.64 -2.24
CA ARG A 135 -9.17 14.02 -1.30
C ARG A 135 -10.41 13.16 -1.41
N TRP A 136 -10.62 12.48 -2.54
CA TRP A 136 -11.79 11.66 -2.81
C TRP A 136 -12.23 10.79 -1.62
N LEU A 137 -11.33 10.01 -1.02
CA LEU A 137 -11.69 9.12 0.09
C LEU A 137 -12.10 9.89 1.36
N ILE A 138 -11.42 10.99 1.66
CA ILE A 138 -11.75 11.83 2.82
C ILE A 138 -13.08 12.54 2.61
N GLU A 139 -13.31 13.09 1.43
CA GLU A 139 -14.58 13.73 1.04
C GLU A 139 -15.73 12.74 1.14
N ARG A 140 -15.53 11.51 0.66
CA ARG A 140 -16.51 10.43 0.78
C ARG A 140 -16.83 10.09 2.24
N ILE A 141 -15.82 9.97 3.11
CA ILE A 141 -16.05 9.72 4.54
C ILE A 141 -16.83 10.88 5.18
N GLN A 142 -16.67 12.12 4.70
CA GLN A 142 -17.39 13.27 5.23
C GLN A 142 -18.84 13.37 4.71
N GLN A 143 -19.08 12.97 3.46
CA GLN A 143 -20.39 13.04 2.80
C GLN A 143 -21.31 11.88 3.19
N GLU A 144 -20.78 10.66 3.30
CA GLU A 144 -21.56 9.48 3.66
C GLU A 144 -21.79 9.39 5.18
N LYS A 145 -23.06 9.46 5.60
CA LYS A 145 -23.43 9.44 7.04
C LYS A 145 -22.86 8.23 7.78
N THR A 146 -22.99 7.04 7.19
CA THR A 146 -22.52 5.77 7.78
C THR A 146 -21.01 5.78 8.02
N LEU A 147 -20.22 6.22 7.03
CA LEU A 147 -18.77 6.33 7.14
C LEU A 147 -18.38 7.44 8.12
N ARG A 148 -19.04 8.59 8.09
CA ARG A 148 -18.80 9.69 9.01
C ARG A 148 -19.01 9.25 10.46
N HIS A 149 -20.07 8.52 10.76
CA HIS A 149 -20.31 7.98 12.10
C HIS A 149 -19.25 6.95 12.53
N ALA A 150 -18.71 6.17 11.58
CA ALA A 150 -17.68 5.19 11.88
C ALA A 150 -16.28 5.80 12.10
N PHE A 151 -15.97 6.90 11.42
CA PHE A 151 -14.63 7.50 11.41
C PHE A 151 -14.50 8.78 12.23
N ALA A 152 -15.59 9.50 12.49
CA ALA A 152 -15.60 10.75 13.22
C ALA A 152 -16.29 10.63 14.58
N ASP A 153 -15.68 11.22 15.60
CA ASP A 153 -16.32 11.40 16.90
C ASP A 153 -17.30 12.56 16.79
N ALA A 154 -18.60 12.27 16.77
CA ALA A 154 -19.64 13.27 16.58
C ALA A 154 -19.77 14.26 17.76
N ALA A 155 -19.40 13.88 18.97
CA ALA A 155 -19.44 14.76 20.14
C ALA A 155 -18.23 15.69 20.13
N ALA A 156 -17.03 15.13 20.01
CA ALA A 156 -15.79 15.90 19.96
C ALA A 156 -15.72 16.81 18.73
N SER A 157 -16.24 16.35 17.58
CA SER A 157 -16.30 17.18 16.35
C SER A 157 -17.24 18.37 16.50
N ARG A 158 -18.35 18.24 17.25
CA ARG A 158 -19.27 19.37 17.49
C ARG A 158 -18.60 20.47 18.33
N VAL A 159 -17.89 20.07 19.38
CA VAL A 159 -17.13 21.00 20.22
C VAL A 159 -16.02 21.66 19.40
N ALA A 160 -15.20 20.87 18.71
CA ALA A 160 -14.12 21.39 17.89
C ALA A 160 -14.62 22.36 16.82
N MET A 161 -15.72 22.05 16.12
CA MET A 161 -16.27 22.94 15.08
C MET A 161 -16.88 24.23 15.64
N ALA A 162 -17.43 24.22 16.86
CA ALA A 162 -17.90 25.43 17.54
C ALA A 162 -16.73 26.40 17.85
N GLU A 163 -15.52 25.86 18.02
CA GLU A 163 -14.28 26.61 18.25
C GLU A 163 -13.52 26.92 16.94
N GLY A 164 -14.13 26.71 15.77
CA GLY A 164 -13.48 26.91 14.46
C GLY A 164 -12.50 25.80 14.06
N GLY A 165 -12.49 24.69 14.80
CA GLY A 165 -11.68 23.49 14.56
C GLY A 165 -12.25 22.56 13.48
N ARG A 166 -11.59 21.42 13.29
CA ARG A 166 -11.88 20.43 12.24
C ARG A 166 -12.55 19.17 12.81
N LEU A 167 -13.00 18.29 11.92
CA LEU A 167 -13.52 16.96 12.24
C LEU A 167 -12.53 16.17 13.12
N VAL A 168 -13.00 15.65 14.25
CA VAL A 168 -12.20 14.84 15.17
C VAL A 168 -12.34 13.38 14.80
N TRP A 169 -11.22 12.74 14.46
CA TRP A 169 -11.18 11.36 14.00
C TRP A 169 -11.12 10.36 15.15
N VAL A 170 -11.82 9.24 15.01
CA VAL A 170 -11.74 8.11 15.94
C VAL A 170 -10.38 7.41 15.75
N LYS A 171 -9.45 7.63 16.69
CA LYS A 171 -8.06 7.12 16.63
C LYS A 171 -7.99 5.62 16.35
N ALA A 172 -8.82 4.82 17.02
CA ALA A 172 -8.84 3.37 16.83
C ALA A 172 -9.20 2.96 15.39
N ARG A 173 -10.15 3.67 14.76
CA ARG A 173 -10.57 3.42 13.39
C ARG A 173 -9.48 3.79 12.38
N ILE A 174 -8.79 4.91 12.58
CA ILE A 174 -7.65 5.32 11.74
C ILE A 174 -6.50 4.32 11.87
N GLN A 175 -6.21 3.82 13.08
CA GLN A 175 -5.21 2.78 13.28
C GLN A 175 -5.61 1.45 12.61
N ALA A 176 -6.88 1.07 12.66
CA ALA A 176 -7.39 -0.11 11.96
C ALA A 176 -7.23 0.03 10.44
N TYR A 177 -7.58 1.19 9.88
CA TYR A 177 -7.35 1.50 8.47
C TYR A 177 -5.85 1.40 8.10
N GLY A 178 -4.97 1.95 8.94
CA GLY A 178 -3.52 1.83 8.73
C GLY A 178 -3.00 0.38 8.78
N ARG A 179 -3.63 -0.50 9.56
CA ARG A 179 -3.33 -1.95 9.54
C ARG A 179 -3.78 -2.59 8.23
N ALA A 180 -5.01 -2.32 7.79
CA ALA A 180 -5.55 -2.81 6.53
C ALA A 180 -4.68 -2.40 5.32
N VAL A 181 -4.21 -1.15 5.28
CA VAL A 181 -3.29 -0.67 4.23
C VAL A 181 -1.97 -1.46 4.23
N ARG A 182 -1.43 -1.82 5.40
CA ARG A 182 -0.20 -2.64 5.47
C ARG A 182 -0.45 -4.07 5.01
N GLU A 183 -1.56 -4.68 5.43
CA GLU A 183 -1.95 -6.03 5.02
C GLU A 183 -2.16 -6.11 3.51
N ALA A 184 -2.89 -5.16 2.92
CA ALA A 184 -3.06 -5.06 1.47
C ALA A 184 -1.72 -4.92 0.73
N ARG A 185 -0.79 -4.11 1.26
CA ARG A 185 0.56 -3.99 0.68
C ARG A 185 1.37 -5.27 0.75
N HIS A 186 1.26 -6.04 1.84
CA HIS A 186 1.92 -7.34 1.94
C HIS A 186 1.35 -8.33 0.92
N ALA A 187 0.01 -8.40 0.81
CA ALA A 187 -0.65 -9.27 -0.17
C ALA A 187 -0.27 -8.89 -1.61
N LEU A 188 -0.29 -7.59 -1.95
CA LEU A 188 0.15 -7.10 -3.25
C LEU A 188 1.62 -7.42 -3.54
N ALA A 189 2.51 -7.30 -2.55
CA ALA A 189 3.91 -7.66 -2.73
C ALA A 189 4.06 -9.14 -3.09
N VAL A 190 3.38 -10.04 -2.35
CA VAL A 190 3.38 -11.47 -2.66
C VAL A 190 2.81 -11.72 -4.05
N LEU A 191 1.67 -11.12 -4.40
CA LEU A 191 1.04 -11.30 -5.71
C LEU A 191 1.96 -10.85 -6.84
N VAL A 192 2.54 -9.64 -6.76
CA VAL A 192 3.49 -9.13 -7.77
C VAL A 192 4.69 -10.07 -7.91
N HIS A 193 5.20 -10.61 -6.81
CA HIS A 193 6.31 -11.56 -6.86
C HIS A 193 5.94 -12.88 -7.53
N MET A 194 4.74 -13.40 -7.24
CA MET A 194 4.28 -14.70 -7.72
C MET A 194 3.73 -14.66 -9.15
N THR A 195 3.18 -13.53 -9.60
CA THR A 195 2.53 -13.40 -10.92
C THR A 195 3.31 -12.56 -11.93
N GLY A 196 4.38 -11.87 -11.51
CA GLY A 196 5.10 -10.89 -12.32
C GLY A 196 5.91 -11.42 -13.51
N GLY A 197 5.88 -12.72 -13.82
CA GLY A 197 6.58 -13.35 -14.95
C GLY A 197 8.10 -13.45 -14.79
N ALA A 198 8.76 -12.37 -14.37
CA ALA A 198 10.12 -12.35 -13.85
C ALA A 198 10.07 -11.96 -12.37
N PRO A 199 10.67 -12.73 -11.45
CA PRO A 199 10.64 -12.38 -10.04
C PRO A 199 11.38 -11.05 -9.85
N PRO A 200 10.71 -9.97 -9.39
CA PRO A 200 11.44 -8.79 -8.96
C PRO A 200 12.41 -9.23 -7.87
N ARG A 201 13.65 -8.70 -7.88
CA ARG A 201 14.59 -9.03 -6.81
C ARG A 201 13.91 -8.65 -5.49
N GLY A 202 13.87 -9.55 -4.51
CA GLY A 202 13.09 -9.33 -3.29
C GLY A 202 13.41 -7.99 -2.60
N SER A 203 14.66 -7.53 -2.69
CA SER A 203 15.08 -6.21 -2.21
C SER A 203 14.47 -5.03 -2.98
N GLU A 204 14.28 -5.15 -4.29
CA GLU A 204 13.65 -4.13 -5.12
C GLU A 204 12.18 -4.00 -4.74
N LEU A 205 11.42 -5.10 -4.73
CA LEU A 205 10.00 -5.13 -4.38
C LEU A 205 9.71 -4.48 -3.01
N LEU A 206 10.51 -4.80 -2.00
CA LEU A 206 10.32 -4.31 -0.63
C LEU A 206 10.76 -2.85 -0.45
N THR A 207 11.44 -2.27 -1.44
CA THR A 207 11.88 -0.87 -1.44
C THR A 207 11.13 0.00 -2.45
N ILE A 208 10.22 -0.57 -3.25
CA ILE A 208 9.36 0.18 -4.17
C ILE A 208 8.57 1.24 -3.41
N ARG A 209 8.53 2.43 -4.01
CA ARG A 209 7.76 3.58 -3.53
C ARG A 209 6.91 4.12 -4.66
N PHE A 210 5.72 4.60 -4.34
CA PHE A 210 4.84 5.25 -5.31
C PHE A 210 5.13 6.76 -5.50
N GLN A 211 5.93 7.35 -4.60
CA GLN A 211 6.31 8.77 -4.63
C GLN A 211 7.77 8.98 -4.22
N ASN A 212 8.39 10.02 -4.75
CA ASN A 212 9.72 10.48 -4.37
C ASN A 212 9.75 10.93 -2.91
N ASN A 213 10.85 10.66 -2.19
CA ASN A 213 10.99 11.08 -0.80
C ASN A 213 12.00 12.22 -0.60
N ALA A 214 11.96 12.84 0.57
CA ALA A 214 12.87 13.94 0.94
C ALA A 214 14.34 13.51 1.08
N GLN A 215 14.60 12.19 1.12
CA GLN A 215 15.93 11.61 1.25
C GLN A 215 16.62 11.39 -0.11
N GLY A 216 16.05 11.92 -1.20
CA GLY A 216 16.58 11.77 -2.56
C GLY A 216 16.30 10.41 -3.21
N ASN A 217 15.56 9.52 -2.56
CA ASN A 217 15.13 8.27 -3.19
C ASN A 217 13.97 8.55 -4.13
N ARG A 218 14.13 8.09 -5.37
CA ARG A 218 13.10 8.15 -6.40
C ARG A 218 12.02 7.09 -6.13
N ARG A 219 10.83 7.32 -6.67
CA ARG A 219 9.80 6.28 -6.76
C ARG A 219 10.28 5.11 -7.62
N GLY A 220 9.70 3.94 -7.39
CA GLY A 220 9.97 2.71 -8.15
C GLY A 220 8.81 2.28 -9.04
N ILE A 221 7.81 3.15 -9.23
CA ILE A 221 6.64 2.91 -10.08
C ILE A 221 6.62 4.00 -11.15
N PHE A 222 6.48 3.59 -12.41
CA PHE A 222 6.47 4.45 -13.58
C PHE A 222 5.35 4.00 -14.53
N ILE A 223 4.91 4.91 -15.38
CA ILE A 223 3.96 4.62 -16.46
C ILE A 223 4.68 4.87 -17.78
N GLU A 224 4.61 3.89 -18.66
CA GLU A 224 5.11 3.94 -20.04
C GLU A 224 3.92 3.65 -20.94
N ASP A 225 3.75 4.46 -22.00
CA ASP A 225 2.63 4.39 -22.95
C ASP A 225 1.27 4.25 -22.26
N GLY A 226 1.03 5.16 -21.30
CA GLY A 226 -0.22 5.25 -20.56
C GLY A 226 -1.40 5.34 -21.49
#